data_AF-A0A1A9AT00-F1
#
_entry.id   AF-A0A1A9AT00-F1
#
_cell.length_a   1.000
_cell.length_b   1.000
_cell.length_c   1.000
_cell.angle_alpha   90.00
_cell.angle_beta   90.00
_cell.angle_gamma   90.00
#
_symmetry.space_group_name_H-M   'P 1'
#
loop_
_entity.id
_entity.type
_entity.pdbx_description
1 polymer ?
#
loop_
_entity_poly.entity_id
_entity_poly.type
_entity_poly.pdbx_seq_one_letter_code
_entity_poly.pdbx_strand_id
1 'polypeptide(L)'
;MSAGISENDLPSVKFENELKKNTNYYEFEGYKKGFTSEDAIDNWITNFKQNSEKYLTVSYNNTSFNHEKRCKDFNSLITYTISKLDSLSNDFTKTARRSQDIKQWRNGYFSAYPEFMCNEEEKYESHEIKTLDNFCEDSDFIKENRSNIKRKEDCENINNNMSSRKANLMVIHEKKLRGRSTLEINNSCNTNILESIFPIIDCNSIIEHVSKPNADYTPSDPQKISDESASPTQRSLHGGALPVTGESEKNNKIALASLPVLGILIISFLFYRYTPFGSKFHAYFRNKQDISINENDEVTEEMISGTTQYNDTYSENMQYNLSYQTFQN
;
A
#
# COMPACT_ATOMS: atom_id res chain seq x y z
N MET A 1 9.63 23.27 24.32
CA MET A 1 9.10 21.89 24.44
C MET A 1 9.27 21.24 23.08
N SER A 2 9.98 20.12 22.97
CA SER A 2 9.98 19.35 21.70
C SER A 2 8.57 18.84 21.44
N ALA A 3 8.07 19.06 20.22
CA ALA A 3 6.80 18.48 19.77
C ALA A 3 6.81 16.96 20.03
N GLY A 4 5.67 16.41 20.45
CA GLY A 4 5.54 14.96 20.63
C GLY A 4 5.60 14.24 19.29
N ILE A 5 5.99 12.97 19.31
CA ILE A 5 5.95 12.11 18.12
C ILE A 5 4.49 11.78 17.77
N SER A 6 4.17 11.95 16.49
CA SER A 6 2.89 11.61 15.87
C SER A 6 3.07 10.56 14.78
N GLU A 7 1.97 10.10 14.16
CA GLU A 7 1.99 9.19 13.01
C GLU A 7 2.83 9.75 11.84
N ASN A 8 2.83 11.07 11.63
CA ASN A 8 3.57 11.70 10.53
C ASN A 8 5.09 11.72 10.78
N ASP A 9 5.52 11.43 12.00
CA ASP A 9 6.94 11.34 12.37
C ASP A 9 7.48 9.92 12.22
N LEU A 10 6.62 8.92 11.94
CA LEU A 10 7.04 7.56 11.62
C LEU A 10 7.95 7.59 10.37
N PRO A 11 9.16 6.99 10.41
CA PRO A 11 10.14 7.14 9.34
C PRO A 11 9.62 6.79 7.95
N SER A 12 8.86 5.70 7.81
CA SER A 12 8.33 5.29 6.51
C SER A 12 7.28 6.28 5.98
N VAL A 13 6.40 6.78 6.85
CA VAL A 13 5.36 7.77 6.53
C VAL A 13 5.98 9.11 6.15
N LYS A 14 6.88 9.58 7.00
CA LYS A 14 7.57 10.86 6.83
C LYS A 14 8.33 10.88 5.52
N PHE A 15 9.14 9.86 5.27
CA PHE A 15 9.94 9.78 4.05
C PHE A 15 9.06 9.70 2.80
N GLU A 16 8.04 8.84 2.78
CA GLU A 16 7.15 8.73 1.62
C GLU A 16 6.44 10.06 1.33
N ASN A 17 5.94 10.74 2.37
CA ASN A 17 5.28 12.04 2.23
C ASN A 17 6.24 13.12 1.74
N GLU A 18 7.44 13.21 2.31
CA GLU A 18 8.47 14.15 1.86
C GLU A 18 8.89 13.87 0.43
N LEU A 19 9.15 12.61 0.07
CA LEU A 19 9.55 12.24 -1.28
C LEU A 19 8.45 12.58 -2.29
N LYS A 20 7.20 12.18 -2.04
CA LYS A 20 6.07 12.49 -2.94
C LYS A 20 5.83 13.99 -3.07
N LYS A 21 5.90 14.74 -1.96
CA LYS A 21 5.73 16.19 -1.96
C LYS A 21 6.82 16.88 -2.76
N ASN A 22 8.08 16.58 -2.48
CA ASN A 22 9.21 17.26 -3.11
C ASN A 22 9.32 16.92 -4.60
N THR A 23 8.99 15.69 -5.01
CA THR A 23 8.98 15.27 -6.42
C THR A 23 7.72 15.66 -7.19
N ASN A 24 6.78 16.36 -6.53
CA ASN A 24 5.48 16.72 -7.10
C ASN A 24 4.63 15.51 -7.56
N TYR A 25 4.78 14.37 -6.89
CA TYR A 25 4.09 13.14 -7.24
C TYR A 25 2.58 13.18 -6.94
N TYR A 26 2.16 13.93 -5.90
CA TYR A 26 0.74 14.07 -5.57
C TYR A 26 -0.08 14.71 -6.70
N GLU A 27 0.51 15.64 -7.47
CA GLU A 27 -0.15 16.19 -8.65
C GLU A 27 -0.38 15.10 -9.70
N PHE A 28 0.66 14.31 -9.96
CA PHE A 28 0.61 13.21 -10.92
C PHE A 28 -0.39 12.13 -10.51
N GLU A 29 -0.51 11.81 -9.21
CA GLU A 29 -1.54 10.90 -8.69
C GLU A 29 -2.95 11.30 -9.17
N GLY A 30 -3.23 12.59 -9.34
CA GLY A 30 -4.49 13.11 -9.85
C GLY A 30 -4.72 12.95 -11.36
N TYR A 31 -3.70 12.63 -12.15
CA TYR A 31 -3.81 12.53 -13.62
C TYR A 31 -4.67 11.34 -14.04
N LYS A 32 -5.44 11.54 -15.12
CA LYS A 32 -6.42 10.57 -15.63
C LYS A 32 -6.34 10.44 -17.15
N LYS A 33 -6.42 9.19 -17.61
CA LYS A 33 -6.48 8.83 -19.03
C LYS A 33 -7.63 9.55 -19.74
N GLY A 34 -7.32 10.16 -20.87
CA GLY A 34 -8.30 10.91 -21.68
C GLY A 34 -8.67 12.30 -21.16
N PHE A 35 -8.15 12.71 -19.99
CA PHE A 35 -8.36 14.04 -19.42
C PHE A 35 -7.06 14.84 -19.36
N THR A 36 -5.97 14.21 -18.96
CA THR A 36 -4.65 14.84 -18.91
C THR A 36 -4.07 14.93 -20.32
N SER A 37 -3.59 16.11 -20.71
CA SER A 37 -2.92 16.29 -21.99
C SER A 37 -1.53 15.65 -21.99
N GLU A 38 -1.06 15.23 -23.16
CA GLU A 38 0.28 14.66 -23.33
C GLU A 38 1.37 15.67 -22.89
N ASP A 39 1.22 16.95 -23.22
CA ASP A 39 2.15 18.01 -22.81
C ASP A 39 2.22 18.16 -21.28
N ALA A 40 1.09 18.00 -20.58
CA ALA A 40 1.09 18.06 -19.11
C ALA A 40 1.88 16.88 -18.51
N ILE A 41 1.78 15.68 -19.10
CA ILE A 41 2.58 14.52 -18.69
C ILE A 41 4.07 14.77 -18.93
N ASP A 42 4.45 15.29 -20.11
CA ASP A 42 5.86 15.56 -20.44
C ASP A 42 6.47 16.66 -19.55
N ASN A 43 5.69 17.73 -19.28
CA ASN A 43 6.07 18.77 -18.34
C ASN A 43 6.24 18.21 -16.92
N TRP A 44 5.32 17.33 -16.48
CA TRP A 44 5.43 16.69 -15.18
C TRP A 44 6.68 15.81 -15.08
N ILE A 45 6.99 15.01 -16.10
CA ILE A 45 8.20 14.16 -16.12
C ILE A 45 9.46 15.02 -15.98
N THR A 46 9.53 16.13 -16.71
CA THR A 46 10.66 17.07 -16.62
C THR A 46 10.82 17.63 -15.20
N ASN A 47 9.72 18.08 -14.59
CA ASN A 47 9.72 18.60 -13.22
C ASN A 47 10.05 17.52 -12.19
N PHE A 48 9.50 16.31 -12.35
CA PHE A 48 9.75 15.16 -11.48
C PHE A 48 11.25 14.86 -11.39
N LYS A 49 11.95 14.84 -12.53
CA LYS A 49 13.40 14.62 -12.60
C LYS A 49 14.17 15.70 -11.84
N GLN A 50 13.98 16.98 -12.20
CA GLN A 50 14.68 18.11 -11.59
C GLN A 50 14.44 18.19 -10.07
N ASN A 51 13.19 18.01 -9.65
CA ASN A 51 12.83 18.05 -8.25
C ASN A 51 13.40 16.87 -7.45
N SER A 52 13.47 15.68 -8.07
CA SER A 52 14.09 14.51 -7.45
C SER A 52 15.59 14.72 -7.24
N GLU A 53 16.31 15.25 -8.24
CA GLU A 53 17.75 15.56 -8.08
C GLU A 53 17.98 16.53 -6.92
N LYS A 54 17.18 17.61 -6.85
CA LYS A 54 17.25 18.58 -5.75
C LYS A 54 16.98 17.93 -4.39
N TYR A 55 15.93 17.11 -4.29
CA TYR A 55 15.59 16.44 -3.03
C TYR A 55 16.67 15.45 -2.59
N LEU A 56 17.13 14.59 -3.49
CA LEU A 56 18.15 13.56 -3.19
C LEU A 56 19.47 14.20 -2.74
N THR A 57 19.91 15.26 -3.43
CA THR A 57 21.14 16.00 -3.08
C THR A 57 21.08 16.60 -1.68
N VAL A 58 19.91 17.10 -1.25
CA VAL A 58 19.73 17.67 0.10
C VAL A 58 19.56 16.57 1.15
N SER A 59 18.73 15.57 0.86
CA SER A 59 18.36 14.51 1.80
C SER A 59 19.52 13.60 2.17
N TYR A 60 20.40 13.30 1.21
CA TYR A 60 21.49 12.36 1.43
C TYR A 60 22.54 12.86 2.43
N ASN A 61 22.71 14.18 2.55
CA ASN A 61 23.65 14.78 3.48
C ASN A 61 23.18 14.73 4.94
N ASN A 62 22.02 14.12 5.23
CA ASN A 62 21.49 13.96 6.58
C ASN A 62 21.93 12.60 7.17
N THR A 63 22.63 12.61 8.30
CA THR A 63 23.29 11.43 8.88
C THR A 63 22.36 10.40 9.53
N SER A 64 21.07 10.71 9.74
CA SER A 64 20.09 9.76 10.28
C SER A 64 19.41 8.90 9.20
N PHE A 65 19.99 8.83 8.01
CA PHE A 65 19.34 8.29 6.82
C PHE A 65 19.79 6.85 6.55
N ASN A 66 18.86 5.89 6.57
CA ASN A 66 19.13 4.52 6.11
C ASN A 66 19.22 4.52 4.58
N HIS A 67 20.42 4.74 4.03
CA HIS A 67 20.63 4.93 2.59
C HIS A 67 20.09 3.78 1.74
N GLU A 68 20.26 2.52 2.17
CA GLU A 68 19.78 1.34 1.44
C GLU A 68 18.25 1.33 1.33
N LYS A 69 17.55 1.44 2.47
CA LYS A 69 16.08 1.45 2.48
C LYS A 69 15.52 2.59 1.64
N ARG A 70 16.12 3.78 1.76
CA ARG A 70 15.61 4.97 1.08
C ARG A 70 15.83 4.89 -0.43
N CYS A 71 16.91 4.24 -0.86
CA CYS A 71 17.07 3.85 -2.26
C CYS A 71 15.94 2.93 -2.73
N LYS A 72 15.64 1.85 -1.98
CA LYS A 72 14.54 0.93 -2.30
C LYS A 72 13.18 1.63 -2.37
N ASP A 73 12.92 2.56 -1.45
CA ASP A 73 11.72 3.38 -1.45
C ASP A 73 11.65 4.29 -2.69
N PHE A 74 12.77 4.93 -3.07
CA PHE A 74 12.85 5.77 -4.27
C PHE A 74 12.65 4.95 -5.55
N ASN A 75 13.33 3.82 -5.69
CA ASN A 75 13.15 2.91 -6.83
C ASN A 75 11.72 2.36 -6.92
N SER A 76 11.04 2.18 -5.78
CA SER A 76 9.62 1.85 -5.76
C SER A 76 8.76 2.98 -6.31
N LEU A 77 9.05 4.23 -5.95
CA LEU A 77 8.35 5.39 -6.50
C LEU A 77 8.53 5.45 -8.03
N ILE A 78 9.75 5.24 -8.55
CA ILE A 78 10.01 5.17 -9.99
C ILE A 78 9.18 4.07 -10.65
N THR A 79 9.08 2.90 -10.03
CA THR A 79 8.27 1.78 -10.53
C THR A 79 6.79 2.14 -10.58
N TYR A 80 6.26 2.79 -9.54
CA TYR A 80 4.87 3.26 -9.50
C TYR A 80 4.61 4.36 -10.54
N THR A 81 5.54 5.29 -10.71
CA THR A 81 5.48 6.32 -11.75
C THR A 81 5.32 5.69 -13.13
N ILE A 82 6.18 4.73 -13.47
CA ILE A 82 6.15 4.05 -14.78
C ILE A 82 4.85 3.29 -14.98
N SER A 83 4.43 2.49 -14.00
CA SER A 83 3.15 1.74 -14.06
C SER A 83 1.95 2.68 -14.27
N LYS A 84 1.97 3.85 -13.60
CA LYS A 84 0.93 4.85 -13.76
C LYS A 84 0.99 5.53 -15.12
N LEU A 85 2.18 5.85 -15.65
CA LEU A 85 2.34 6.36 -17.03
C LEU A 85 1.72 5.39 -18.04
N ASP A 86 1.98 4.09 -17.87
CA ASP A 86 1.39 3.03 -18.71
C ASP A 86 -0.14 3.03 -18.69
N SER A 87 -0.74 3.44 -17.57
CA SER A 87 -2.20 3.57 -17.43
C SER A 87 -2.79 4.84 -18.06
N LEU A 88 -1.98 5.88 -18.31
CA LEU A 88 -2.46 7.22 -18.70
C LEU A 88 -2.64 7.41 -20.21
N SER A 89 -1.92 6.66 -21.05
CA SER A 89 -1.98 6.81 -22.51
C SER A 89 -2.37 5.50 -23.21
N ASN A 90 -2.90 5.62 -24.44
CA ASN A 90 -3.06 4.49 -25.36
C ASN A 90 -1.88 4.39 -26.34
N ASP A 91 -1.02 5.41 -26.38
CA ASP A 91 0.17 5.40 -27.22
C ASP A 91 1.29 4.66 -26.50
N PHE A 92 1.35 3.35 -26.74
CA PHE A 92 2.36 2.47 -26.16
C PHE A 92 3.79 2.91 -26.50
N THR A 93 4.01 3.50 -27.68
CA THR A 93 5.33 3.94 -28.12
C THR A 93 5.81 5.14 -27.32
N LYS A 94 4.95 6.16 -27.17
CA LYS A 94 5.27 7.34 -26.32
C LYS A 94 5.46 6.95 -24.88
N THR A 95 4.58 6.10 -24.37
CA THR A 95 4.65 5.59 -23.00
C THR A 95 5.97 4.86 -22.76
N ALA A 96 6.33 3.91 -23.63
CA ALA A 96 7.60 3.21 -23.54
C ALA A 96 8.80 4.16 -23.57
N ARG A 97 8.76 5.19 -24.44
CA ARG A 97 9.81 6.21 -24.51
C ARG A 97 9.93 7.01 -23.21
N ARG A 98 8.82 7.44 -22.61
CA ARG A 98 8.80 8.13 -21.31
C ARG A 98 9.34 7.25 -20.18
N SER A 99 8.94 5.98 -20.15
CA SER A 99 9.42 5.01 -19.15
C SER A 99 10.92 4.77 -19.29
N GLN A 100 11.44 4.68 -20.51
CA GLN A 100 12.89 4.61 -20.77
C GLN A 100 13.61 5.89 -20.36
N ASP A 101 13.04 7.05 -20.67
CA ASP A 101 13.60 8.36 -20.35
C ASP A 101 13.74 8.57 -18.82
N ILE A 102 12.77 8.10 -18.02
CA ILE A 102 12.88 8.10 -16.55
C ILE A 102 13.98 7.14 -16.07
N LYS A 103 14.04 5.92 -16.61
CA LYS A 103 15.06 4.92 -16.23
C LYS A 103 16.49 5.38 -16.54
N GLN A 104 16.69 5.95 -17.74
CA GLN A 104 17.98 6.47 -18.18
C GLN A 104 18.43 7.65 -17.31
N TRP A 105 17.52 8.59 -17.05
CA TRP A 105 17.80 9.70 -16.15
C TRP A 105 18.25 9.22 -14.77
N ARG A 106 17.49 8.30 -14.14
CA ARG A 106 17.83 7.74 -12.83
C ARG A 106 19.22 7.08 -12.85
N ASN A 107 19.50 6.26 -13.85
CA ASN A 107 20.80 5.60 -13.98
C ASN A 107 21.94 6.62 -14.13
N GLY A 108 21.73 7.65 -14.94
CA GLY A 108 22.70 8.73 -15.11
C GLY A 108 22.96 9.48 -13.81
N TYR A 109 21.91 9.81 -13.04
CA TYR A 109 22.03 10.49 -11.76
C TYR A 109 22.86 9.67 -10.76
N PHE A 110 22.49 8.43 -10.48
CA PHE A 110 23.23 7.62 -9.50
C PHE A 110 24.62 7.16 -9.98
N SER A 111 24.87 7.15 -11.29
CA SER A 111 26.23 6.95 -11.82
C SER A 111 27.12 8.17 -11.58
N ALA A 112 26.54 9.38 -11.61
CA ALA A 112 27.27 10.62 -11.32
C ALA A 112 27.52 10.84 -9.82
N TYR A 113 26.69 10.24 -8.97
CA TYR A 113 26.75 10.34 -7.51
C TYR A 113 26.81 8.95 -6.86
N PRO A 114 27.91 8.20 -7.07
CA PRO A 114 28.05 6.82 -6.59
C PRO A 114 28.02 6.72 -5.06
N GLU A 115 28.30 7.81 -4.34
CA GLU A 115 28.15 7.88 -2.89
C GLU A 115 26.75 7.47 -2.45
N PHE A 116 25.71 7.73 -3.26
CA PHE A 116 24.34 7.36 -2.93
C PHE A 116 24.09 5.84 -2.88
N MET A 117 25.01 5.04 -3.45
CA MET A 117 24.95 3.57 -3.50
C MET A 117 23.59 3.03 -3.96
N CYS A 118 22.86 3.80 -4.78
CA CYS A 118 21.51 3.48 -5.18
C CYS A 118 21.46 2.99 -6.62
N ASN A 119 21.55 1.67 -6.79
CA ASN A 119 21.45 1.03 -8.11
C ASN A 119 19.98 0.64 -8.41
N GLU A 120 19.65 0.27 -9.65
CA GLU A 120 18.28 -0.14 -10.04
C GLU A 120 17.85 -1.49 -9.43
N GLU A 121 18.82 -2.32 -9.05
CA GLU A 121 18.59 -3.64 -8.45
C GLU A 121 18.19 -3.52 -6.97
N GLU A 122 18.52 -2.40 -6.31
CA GLU A 122 18.04 -2.00 -4.98
C GLU A 122 16.56 -1.62 -5.03
N LYS A 123 15.70 -2.61 -5.23
CA LYS A 123 14.25 -2.46 -5.21
C LYS A 123 13.64 -3.58 -4.40
N TYR A 124 12.45 -3.32 -3.87
CA TYR A 124 11.68 -4.41 -3.28
C TYR A 124 11.26 -5.40 -4.35
N GLU A 125 11.43 -6.69 -4.05
CA GLU A 125 10.96 -7.78 -4.91
C GLU A 125 9.44 -7.76 -5.07
N SER A 126 8.72 -7.19 -4.10
CA SER A 126 7.27 -7.08 -4.11
C SER A 126 6.75 -5.95 -3.22
N HIS A 127 5.52 -5.50 -3.47
CA HIS A 127 4.82 -4.56 -2.61
C HIS A 127 4.65 -5.11 -1.19
N GLU A 128 4.45 -6.43 -1.06
CA GLU A 128 4.36 -7.10 0.23
C GLU A 128 5.65 -6.96 1.05
N ILE A 129 6.82 -7.14 0.43
CA ILE A 129 8.11 -6.93 1.11
C ILE A 129 8.25 -5.46 1.55
N LYS A 130 7.90 -4.49 0.69
CA LYS A 130 7.89 -3.08 1.08
C LYS A 130 6.99 -2.81 2.30
N THR A 131 5.81 -3.42 2.32
CA THR A 131 4.84 -3.27 3.42
C THR A 131 5.41 -3.82 4.73
N LEU A 132 6.09 -4.97 4.68
CA LEU A 132 6.75 -5.57 5.84
C LEU A 132 7.92 -4.71 6.32
N ASP A 133 8.77 -4.24 5.40
CA ASP A 133 9.92 -3.39 5.71
C ASP A 133 9.50 -2.09 6.40
N ASN A 134 8.48 -1.41 5.87
CA ASN A 134 7.91 -0.20 6.46
C ASN A 134 7.32 -0.47 7.87
N PHE A 135 6.67 -1.62 8.05
CA PHE A 135 6.12 -1.99 9.35
C PHE A 135 7.24 -2.24 10.38
N CYS A 136 8.32 -2.93 10.00
CA CYS A 136 9.45 -3.16 10.89
C CYS A 136 10.19 -1.87 11.25
N GLU A 137 10.50 -1.02 10.26
CA GLU A 137 11.18 0.27 10.48
C GLU A 137 10.39 1.15 11.48
N ASP A 138 9.09 1.30 11.25
CA ASP A 138 8.27 2.14 12.12
C ASP A 138 8.11 1.52 13.51
N SER A 139 8.03 0.19 13.60
CA SER A 139 7.98 -0.50 14.90
C SER A 139 9.24 -0.28 15.73
N ASP A 140 10.42 -0.38 15.11
CA ASP A 140 11.69 -0.13 15.77
C ASP A 140 11.79 1.32 16.23
N PHE A 141 11.44 2.27 15.35
CA PHE A 141 11.40 3.69 15.69
C PHE A 141 10.48 3.98 16.88
N ILE A 142 9.27 3.43 16.88
CA ILE A 142 8.30 3.61 17.97
C ILE A 142 8.85 3.03 19.27
N LYS A 143 9.46 1.84 19.23
CA LYS A 143 10.02 1.18 20.41
C LYS A 143 11.14 2.01 21.04
N GLU A 144 12.04 2.55 20.23
CA GLU A 144 13.14 3.41 20.68
C GLU A 144 12.66 4.76 21.21
N ASN A 145 11.56 5.28 20.66
CA ASN A 145 11.07 6.63 20.96
C ASN A 145 9.76 6.67 21.75
N ARG A 146 9.39 5.56 22.40
CA ARG A 146 8.11 5.43 23.11
C ARG A 146 7.85 6.54 24.12
N SER A 147 8.88 6.98 24.84
CA SER A 147 8.81 8.08 25.82
C SER A 147 8.56 9.46 25.21
N ASN A 148 8.76 9.61 23.90
CA ASN A 148 8.57 10.87 23.17
C ASN A 148 7.14 10.99 22.58
N ILE A 149 6.32 9.95 22.68
CA ILE A 149 4.89 9.98 22.34
C ILE A 149 4.12 10.57 23.54
N LYS A 150 3.74 11.85 23.42
CA LYS A 150 3.27 12.66 24.57
C LYS A 150 1.78 12.93 24.59
N ARG A 151 1.08 12.78 23.46
CA ARG A 151 -0.37 13.01 23.37
C ARG A 151 -1.08 11.67 23.23
N LYS A 152 -2.20 11.53 23.93
CA LYS A 152 -3.04 10.33 23.83
C LYS A 152 -3.53 10.13 22.40
N GLU A 153 -3.99 11.21 21.75
CA GLU A 153 -4.40 11.22 20.35
C GLU A 153 -3.29 10.70 19.40
N ASP A 154 -2.04 11.17 19.58
CA ASP A 154 -0.91 10.70 18.75
C ASP A 154 -0.65 9.20 18.95
N CYS A 155 -0.69 8.74 20.20
CA CYS A 155 -0.53 7.32 20.52
C CYS A 155 -1.63 6.46 19.90
N GLU A 156 -2.89 6.90 19.98
CA GLU A 156 -4.03 6.20 19.38
C GLU A 156 -3.91 6.14 17.86
N ASN A 157 -3.52 7.24 17.20
CA ASN A 157 -3.28 7.27 15.76
C ASN A 157 -2.15 6.33 15.34
N ILE A 158 -1.02 6.32 16.06
CA ILE A 158 0.08 5.38 15.84
C ILE A 158 -0.40 3.93 15.99
N ASN A 159 -1.12 3.61 17.07
CA ASN A 159 -1.66 2.27 17.29
C ASN A 159 -2.61 1.84 16.17
N ASN A 160 -3.50 2.73 15.73
CA ASN A 160 -4.45 2.45 14.65
C ASN A 160 -3.73 2.20 13.32
N ASN A 161 -2.75 3.04 12.97
CA ASN A 161 -1.93 2.89 11.78
C ASN A 161 -1.17 1.54 11.78
N MET A 162 -0.47 1.25 12.88
CA MET A 162 0.30 0.00 13.02
C MET A 162 -0.60 -1.23 13.04
N SER A 163 -1.76 -1.18 13.69
CA SER A 163 -2.73 -2.28 13.71
C SER A 163 -3.31 -2.56 12.31
N SER A 164 -3.61 -1.52 11.54
CA SER A 164 -4.08 -1.66 10.15
C SER A 164 -3.04 -2.34 9.27
N ARG A 165 -1.78 -1.92 9.35
CA ARG A 165 -0.66 -2.52 8.60
C ARG A 165 -0.42 -3.97 9.00
N LYS A 166 -0.47 -4.27 10.30
CA LYS A 166 -0.36 -5.63 10.83
C LYS A 166 -1.48 -6.53 10.31
N ALA A 167 -2.73 -6.06 10.30
CA ALA A 167 -3.85 -6.82 9.75
C ALA A 167 -3.65 -7.14 8.26
N ASN A 168 -3.18 -6.18 7.46
CA ASN A 168 -2.83 -6.42 6.07
C ASN A 168 -1.71 -7.46 5.91
N LEU A 169 -0.68 -7.40 6.75
CA LEU A 169 0.43 -8.37 6.75
C LEU A 169 -0.03 -9.77 7.18
N MET A 170 -1.01 -9.89 8.08
CA MET A 170 -1.61 -11.18 8.44
C MET A 170 -2.34 -11.82 7.25
N VAL A 171 -3.09 -11.03 6.47
CA VAL A 171 -3.74 -11.51 5.25
C VAL A 171 -2.71 -11.99 4.23
N ILE A 172 -1.61 -11.23 4.06
CA ILE A 172 -0.51 -11.62 3.17
C ILE A 172 0.17 -12.91 3.68
N HIS A 173 0.42 -13.02 4.98
CA HIS A 173 1.02 -14.18 5.61
C HIS A 173 0.22 -15.45 5.31
N GLU A 174 -1.10 -15.43 5.54
CA GLU A 174 -1.98 -16.56 5.23
C GLU A 174 -1.93 -16.95 3.75
N LYS A 175 -1.92 -15.96 2.85
CA LYS A 175 -1.81 -16.20 1.41
C LYS A 175 -0.49 -16.88 1.04
N LYS A 176 0.62 -16.41 1.63
CA LYS A 176 1.96 -16.97 1.39
C LYS A 176 2.08 -18.40 1.92
N LEU A 177 1.54 -18.67 3.11
CA LEU A 177 1.47 -20.02 3.68
C LEU A 177 0.68 -21.00 2.79
N ARG A 178 -0.46 -20.58 2.23
CA ARG A 178 -1.22 -21.39 1.26
C ARG A 178 -0.40 -21.71 0.01
N GLY A 179 0.44 -20.77 -0.41
CA GLY A 179 1.42 -20.94 -1.49
C GLY A 179 2.70 -21.66 -1.10
N ARG A 180 2.82 -22.18 0.14
CA ARG A 180 4.04 -22.81 0.69
C ARG A 180 5.28 -21.91 0.62
N SER A 181 5.09 -20.62 0.83
CA SER A 181 6.12 -19.59 0.87
C SER A 181 6.00 -18.76 2.14
N THR A 182 7.04 -18.01 2.49
CA THR A 182 7.04 -17.04 3.59
C THR A 182 7.29 -15.64 3.06
N LEU A 183 6.99 -14.64 3.90
CA LEU A 183 7.37 -13.26 3.66
C LEU A 183 8.29 -12.83 4.80
N GLU A 184 9.56 -12.63 4.48
CA GLU A 184 10.66 -12.41 5.41
C GLU A 184 11.72 -11.53 4.76
N ILE A 185 12.24 -10.57 5.51
CA ILE A 185 13.41 -9.76 5.17
C ILE A 185 14.64 -10.29 5.92
N ASN A 186 14.44 -10.57 7.21
CA ASN A 186 15.42 -11.21 8.08
C ASN A 186 14.71 -11.84 9.30
N ASN A 187 15.48 -12.51 10.16
CA ASN A 187 14.95 -13.18 11.35
C ASN A 187 14.18 -12.25 12.31
N SER A 188 14.50 -10.95 12.34
CA SER A 188 13.80 -9.94 13.16
C SER A 188 12.63 -9.26 12.46
N CYS A 189 12.53 -9.36 11.13
CA CYS A 189 11.50 -8.73 10.32
C CYS A 189 10.89 -9.74 9.36
N ASN A 190 9.89 -10.47 9.86
CA ASN A 190 9.14 -11.47 9.11
C ASN A 190 7.70 -11.60 9.59
N THR A 191 6.85 -12.16 8.72
CA THR A 191 5.41 -12.27 9.01
C THR A 191 5.03 -13.33 10.04
N ASN A 192 5.95 -14.22 10.45
CA ASN A 192 5.65 -15.21 11.50
C ASN A 192 5.63 -14.58 12.91
N ILE A 193 6.23 -13.40 13.07
CA ILE A 193 6.48 -12.78 14.37
C ILE A 193 5.88 -11.37 14.48
N LEU A 194 4.82 -11.08 13.71
CA LEU A 194 4.16 -9.75 13.68
C LEU A 194 3.72 -9.28 15.07
N GLU A 195 3.28 -10.18 15.94
CA GLU A 195 2.92 -9.88 17.33
C GLU A 195 4.09 -9.34 18.15
N SER A 196 5.29 -9.86 17.94
CA SER A 196 6.48 -9.42 18.68
C SER A 196 7.17 -8.21 18.08
N ILE A 197 6.99 -7.97 16.77
CA ILE A 197 7.55 -6.78 16.09
C ILE A 197 6.92 -5.52 16.66
N PHE A 198 5.58 -5.48 16.78
CA PHE A 198 4.86 -4.34 17.33
C PHE A 198 3.86 -4.75 18.42
N PRO A 199 4.25 -4.65 19.71
CA PRO A 199 3.29 -4.71 20.80
C PRO A 199 2.53 -3.38 20.90
N ILE A 200 1.19 -3.45 20.89
CA ILE A 200 0.31 -2.28 21.02
C ILE A 200 0.69 -1.47 22.27
N ILE A 201 0.73 -0.14 22.13
CA ILE A 201 1.07 0.77 23.22
C ILE A 201 -0.16 1.01 24.10
N ASP A 202 -0.01 0.95 25.43
CA ASP A 202 -1.05 1.45 26.34
C ASP A 202 -1.07 2.98 26.37
N CYS A 203 -1.95 3.57 25.57
CA CYS A 203 -2.12 5.02 25.47
C CYS A 203 -2.76 5.66 26.70
N ASN A 204 -3.38 4.90 27.60
CA ASN A 204 -4.02 5.46 28.81
C ASN A 204 -3.01 5.90 29.86
N SER A 205 -1.77 5.38 29.77
CA SER A 205 -0.65 5.80 30.61
C SER A 205 -0.13 7.20 30.28
N ILE A 206 -0.53 7.78 29.14
CA ILE A 206 -0.14 9.13 28.72
C ILE A 206 -1.03 10.14 29.44
N ILE A 207 -0.49 10.75 30.49
CA ILE A 207 -1.15 11.84 31.20
C ILE A 207 -1.08 13.08 30.30
N GLU A 208 -2.22 13.52 29.79
CA GLU A 208 -2.32 14.84 29.17
C GLU A 208 -2.04 15.88 30.26
N HIS A 209 -0.84 16.46 30.24
CA HIS A 209 -0.61 17.73 30.90
C HIS A 209 -1.39 18.77 30.11
N VAL A 210 -2.70 18.86 30.38
CA VAL A 210 -3.51 20.01 30.02
C VAL A 210 -2.83 21.17 30.73
N SER A 211 -2.07 21.96 29.97
CA SER A 211 -1.66 23.29 30.38
C SER A 211 -2.94 24.06 30.65
N LYS A 212 -3.44 23.98 31.89
CA LYS A 212 -4.46 24.89 32.38
C LYS A 212 -3.93 26.28 32.06
N PRO A 213 -4.70 27.15 31.38
CA PRO A 213 -4.36 28.57 31.36
C PRO A 213 -4.21 28.97 32.82
N ASN A 214 -3.06 29.55 33.18
CA ASN A 214 -2.90 30.19 34.47
C ASN A 214 -4.06 31.17 34.60
N ALA A 215 -5.07 30.81 35.39
CA ALA A 215 -6.07 31.76 35.80
C ALA A 215 -5.31 32.79 36.61
N ASP A 216 -5.16 33.98 36.02
CA ASP A 216 -4.58 35.13 36.69
C ASP A 216 -5.24 35.29 38.05
N TYR A 217 -4.44 35.17 39.09
CA TYR A 217 -4.78 35.59 40.43
C TYR A 217 -5.04 37.10 40.37
N THR A 218 -6.30 37.50 40.31
CA THR A 218 -6.73 38.81 40.79
C THR A 218 -7.16 38.64 42.25
N PRO A 219 -6.45 39.23 43.24
CA PRO A 219 -6.95 39.30 44.60
C PRO A 219 -8.02 40.40 44.65
N SER A 220 -9.28 40.01 44.80
CA SER A 220 -10.35 40.94 45.14
C SER A 220 -10.70 40.78 46.62
N ASP A 221 -10.53 41.90 47.33
CA ASP A 221 -10.74 42.16 48.74
C ASP A 221 -12.19 41.89 49.21
N PRO A 222 -12.45 41.38 50.44
CA PRO A 222 -13.80 41.06 50.89
C PRO A 222 -14.56 42.27 51.48
N GLN A 223 -15.78 42.43 50.96
CA GLN A 223 -17.02 42.61 51.73
C GLN A 223 -17.27 43.95 52.47
N LYS A 224 -18.27 44.70 51.99
CA LYS A 224 -19.16 45.49 52.84
C LYS A 224 -20.60 45.51 52.32
N ILE A 225 -21.51 45.39 53.30
CA ILE A 225 -22.96 45.16 53.27
C ILE A 225 -23.71 46.50 53.16
N SER A 226 -24.93 46.46 52.59
CA SER A 226 -26.14 47.32 52.75
C SER A 226 -26.79 47.55 51.38
N ASP A 227 -28.11 47.63 51.15
CA ASP A 227 -29.33 47.36 51.92
C ASP A 227 -30.49 47.22 50.90
N GLU A 228 -31.50 46.48 51.34
CA GLU A 228 -32.93 46.35 50.99
C GLU A 228 -33.63 47.43 50.11
N SER A 229 -34.45 47.00 49.12
CA SER A 229 -35.89 47.39 48.98
C SER A 229 -36.60 46.69 47.80
N ALA A 230 -37.93 46.66 47.86
CA ALA A 230 -38.84 45.69 47.26
C ALA A 230 -39.52 46.09 45.93
N SER A 231 -39.83 45.06 45.10
CA SER A 231 -41.02 44.75 44.23
C SER A 231 -41.89 45.83 43.54
N PRO A 232 -42.83 45.48 42.62
CA PRO A 232 -42.82 44.57 41.44
C PRO A 232 -43.55 45.24 40.21
N THR A 233 -43.88 44.48 39.13
CA THR A 233 -44.89 44.72 38.02
C THR A 233 -44.26 44.49 36.63
N GLN A 234 -44.80 43.86 35.56
CA GLN A 234 -45.98 43.00 35.24
C GLN A 234 -45.92 42.69 33.71
N ARG A 235 -46.51 41.56 33.27
CA ARG A 235 -47.01 41.17 31.90
C ARG A 235 -45.99 40.71 30.83
N SER A 236 -46.05 39.45 30.34
CA SER A 236 -47.01 38.80 29.37
C SER A 236 -46.54 39.01 27.91
N LEU A 237 -46.63 38.14 26.90
CA LEU A 237 -47.37 36.91 26.50
C LEU A 237 -46.54 36.31 25.32
N HIS A 238 -46.42 35.00 25.08
CA HIS A 238 -47.16 34.17 24.10
C HIS A 238 -46.19 33.01 23.73
N GLY A 239 -46.49 31.71 23.63
CA GLY A 239 -47.74 30.98 23.45
C GLY A 239 -47.63 30.10 22.20
N GLY A 240 -47.65 28.75 22.33
CA GLY A 240 -47.88 27.85 21.20
C GLY A 240 -47.39 26.40 21.38
N ALA A 241 -48.30 25.50 21.77
CA ALA A 241 -48.12 24.04 21.80
C ALA A 241 -49.06 23.35 20.78
N LEU A 242 -48.57 22.24 20.20
CA LEU A 242 -49.18 21.00 19.63
C LEU A 242 -50.66 20.96 19.18
N PRO A 243 -50.97 20.09 18.18
CA PRO A 243 -51.68 18.87 18.59
C PRO A 243 -51.24 17.57 17.90
N VAL A 244 -51.49 16.47 18.62
CA VAL A 244 -51.53 15.07 18.16
C VAL A 244 -52.93 14.79 17.60
N THR A 245 -53.02 14.02 16.51
CA THR A 245 -54.21 13.19 16.20
C THR A 245 -53.77 11.99 15.38
N GLY A 246 -54.13 10.78 15.82
CA GLY A 246 -53.96 9.55 15.05
C GLY A 246 -55.20 9.24 14.21
N GLU A 247 -55.03 8.46 13.15
CA GLU A 247 -55.80 7.25 12.89
C GLU A 247 -55.26 6.52 11.64
N SER A 248 -55.49 5.22 11.63
CA SER A 248 -55.02 4.21 10.72
C SER A 248 -55.62 4.31 9.32
N GLU A 249 -54.80 4.21 8.27
CA GLU A 249 -55.27 3.74 6.97
C GLU A 249 -54.23 2.86 6.28
N LYS A 250 -54.60 1.60 6.09
CA LYS A 250 -53.84 0.55 5.40
C LYS A 250 -53.73 0.91 3.92
N ASN A 251 -52.51 0.93 3.38
CA ASN A 251 -52.31 0.85 1.94
C ASN A 251 -51.10 -0.05 1.62
N ASN A 252 -51.38 -1.35 1.50
CA ASN A 252 -50.47 -2.34 0.93
C ASN A 252 -50.30 -2.08 -0.58
N LYS A 253 -49.24 -1.38 -0.96
CA LYS A 253 -48.70 -1.42 -2.33
C LYS A 253 -47.28 -1.99 -2.30
N ILE A 254 -47.20 -3.28 -2.00
CA ILE A 254 -46.06 -4.10 -2.43
C ILE A 254 -46.33 -4.42 -3.90
N ALA A 255 -45.91 -3.52 -4.78
CA ALA A 255 -45.91 -3.77 -6.21
C ALA A 255 -44.69 -4.65 -6.52
N LEU A 256 -45.00 -5.90 -6.84
CA LEU A 256 -44.18 -6.93 -7.46
C LEU A 256 -43.16 -6.33 -8.46
N ALA A 257 -41.87 -6.33 -8.09
CA ALA A 257 -40.78 -5.98 -8.99
C ALA A 257 -39.54 -6.84 -8.66
N SER A 258 -39.66 -8.16 -8.77
CA SER A 258 -38.53 -9.09 -8.56
C SER A 258 -38.58 -10.35 -9.42
N LEU A 259 -39.11 -10.26 -10.64
CA LEU A 259 -39.14 -11.38 -11.60
C LEU A 259 -38.44 -11.11 -12.94
N PRO A 260 -37.24 -10.48 -12.96
CA PRO A 260 -36.27 -10.78 -14.01
C PRO A 260 -34.88 -11.23 -13.50
N VAL A 261 -34.57 -11.12 -12.20
CA VAL A 261 -33.20 -11.36 -11.69
C VAL A 261 -32.87 -12.86 -11.56
N LEU A 262 -33.84 -13.70 -11.22
CA LEU A 262 -33.62 -15.15 -11.08
C LEU A 262 -33.37 -15.86 -12.42
N GLY A 263 -33.94 -15.37 -13.52
CA GLY A 263 -33.74 -15.95 -14.85
C GLY A 263 -32.31 -15.77 -15.37
N ILE A 264 -31.70 -14.62 -15.10
CA ILE A 264 -30.33 -14.31 -15.54
C ILE A 264 -29.29 -15.22 -14.84
N LEU A 265 -29.51 -15.55 -13.56
CA LEU A 265 -28.61 -16.42 -12.80
C LEU A 265 -28.62 -17.87 -13.33
N ILE A 266 -29.79 -18.39 -13.69
CA ILE A 266 -29.92 -19.76 -14.22
C ILE A 266 -29.28 -19.86 -15.60
N ILE A 267 -29.49 -18.88 -16.47
CA ILE A 267 -28.90 -18.85 -17.82
C ILE A 267 -27.36 -18.73 -17.72
N SER A 268 -26.85 -17.91 -16.81
CA SER A 268 -25.40 -17.76 -16.58
C SER A 268 -24.76 -19.06 -16.10
N PHE A 269 -25.43 -19.81 -15.21
CA PHE A 269 -24.96 -21.11 -14.75
C PHE A 269 -24.94 -22.18 -15.88
N LEU A 270 -25.95 -22.16 -16.76
CA LEU A 270 -25.99 -23.07 -17.90
C LEU A 270 -24.86 -22.76 -18.91
N PHE A 271 -24.61 -21.49 -19.22
CA PHE A 271 -23.46 -21.12 -20.07
C PHE A 271 -22.12 -21.49 -19.41
N TYR A 272 -21.96 -21.30 -18.11
CA TYR A 272 -20.75 -21.73 -17.39
C TYR A 272 -20.53 -23.26 -17.48
N ARG A 273 -21.60 -24.05 -17.30
CA ARG A 273 -21.50 -25.52 -17.27
C ARG A 273 -21.31 -26.17 -18.64
N TYR A 274 -21.89 -25.59 -19.69
CA TYR A 274 -21.96 -26.24 -21.01
C TYR A 274 -21.10 -25.58 -22.09
N THR A 275 -20.39 -24.50 -21.79
CA THR A 275 -19.46 -23.88 -22.76
C THR A 275 -18.03 -24.37 -22.50
N PRO A 276 -17.35 -25.04 -23.47
CA PRO A 276 -16.03 -25.63 -23.26
C PRO A 276 -14.93 -24.57 -23.42
N PHE A 277 -14.95 -23.52 -22.60
CA PHE A 277 -13.85 -22.54 -22.55
C PHE A 277 -12.66 -23.01 -21.70
N GLY A 278 -12.80 -24.11 -20.94
CA GLY A 278 -11.74 -24.61 -20.05
C GLY A 278 -10.51 -25.23 -20.74
N SER A 279 -10.64 -25.77 -21.97
CA SER A 279 -9.52 -26.49 -22.60
C SER A 279 -8.56 -25.60 -23.40
N LYS A 280 -9.01 -24.43 -23.90
CA LYS A 280 -8.18 -23.55 -24.74
C LYS A 280 -7.26 -22.62 -23.94
N PHE A 281 -7.66 -22.22 -22.73
CA PHE A 281 -6.82 -21.36 -21.88
C PHE A 281 -5.58 -22.10 -21.37
N HIS A 282 -5.69 -23.40 -21.09
CA HIS A 282 -4.55 -24.17 -20.59
C HIS A 282 -3.46 -24.40 -21.66
N ALA A 283 -3.85 -24.50 -22.93
CA ALA A 283 -2.91 -24.62 -24.05
C ALA A 283 -2.16 -23.30 -24.35
N TYR A 284 -2.82 -22.15 -24.15
CA TYR A 284 -2.19 -20.84 -24.38
C TYR A 284 -1.04 -20.54 -23.40
N PHE A 285 -1.16 -20.96 -22.15
CA PHE A 285 -0.12 -20.73 -21.14
C PHE A 285 1.01 -21.77 -21.14
N ARG A 286 0.80 -22.96 -21.73
CA ARG A 286 1.85 -23.99 -21.82
C ARG A 286 2.86 -23.70 -22.95
N ASN A 287 2.47 -22.97 -23.99
CA ASN A 287 3.34 -22.62 -25.13
C ASN A 287 4.28 -21.42 -24.89
N LYS A 288 4.38 -20.89 -23.66
CA LYS A 288 5.27 -19.76 -23.32
C LYS A 288 6.28 -20.07 -22.21
N GLN A 289 6.45 -21.35 -21.86
CA GLN A 289 7.40 -21.77 -20.84
C GLN A 289 8.39 -22.80 -21.40
N ASP A 290 9.12 -22.40 -22.44
CA ASP A 290 10.44 -22.95 -22.75
C ASP A 290 11.46 -21.82 -22.59
N ILE A 291 12.17 -21.87 -21.46
CA ILE A 291 13.31 -20.99 -21.16
C ILE A 291 14.51 -21.61 -21.88
N SER A 292 14.99 -20.96 -22.93
CA SER A 292 16.29 -21.24 -23.53
C SER A 292 17.40 -20.78 -22.58
N ILE A 293 18.17 -21.71 -22.04
CA ILE A 293 19.43 -21.47 -21.35
C ILE A 293 20.43 -21.00 -22.42
N ASN A 294 20.93 -19.78 -22.25
CA ASN A 294 21.99 -19.22 -23.06
C ASN A 294 23.33 -19.69 -22.47
N GLU A 295 23.96 -20.68 -23.10
CA GLU A 295 25.35 -21.04 -22.87
C GLU A 295 26.09 -20.61 -24.13
N ASN A 296 27.00 -19.63 -24.00
CA ASN A 296 27.98 -19.32 -25.02
C ASN A 296 29.19 -18.68 -24.35
N ASP A 297 30.11 -19.56 -23.94
CA ASP A 297 31.54 -19.30 -23.91
C ASP A 297 32.04 -19.16 -25.36
N GLU A 298 32.75 -18.08 -25.66
CA GLU A 298 33.48 -17.90 -26.92
C GLU A 298 34.77 -18.73 -26.91
N VAL A 299 34.83 -19.86 -27.62
CA VAL A 299 36.10 -20.43 -28.13
C VAL A 299 35.84 -21.19 -29.45
N THR A 300 36.21 -20.52 -30.55
CA THR A 300 36.93 -21.00 -31.75
C THR A 300 36.42 -22.18 -32.62
N GLU A 301 36.45 -21.88 -33.93
CA GLU A 301 36.46 -22.74 -35.13
C GLU A 301 36.80 -24.23 -34.96
N GLU A 302 35.96 -25.13 -35.47
CA GLU A 302 36.31 -26.05 -36.57
C GLU A 302 35.11 -26.91 -37.02
N MET A 303 35.19 -27.32 -38.29
CA MET A 303 34.25 -28.14 -39.06
C MET A 303 33.77 -29.42 -38.35
N ILE A 304 32.60 -29.94 -38.74
CA ILE A 304 32.46 -31.27 -39.38
C ILE A 304 30.98 -31.53 -39.74
N SER A 305 30.80 -31.87 -41.02
CA SER A 305 29.60 -32.39 -41.67
C SER A 305 29.04 -33.65 -41.01
N GLY A 306 27.71 -33.79 -40.98
CA GLY A 306 27.08 -35.05 -40.58
C GLY A 306 25.56 -35.04 -40.69
N THR A 307 25.06 -35.30 -41.90
CA THR A 307 23.66 -35.62 -42.18
C THR A 307 23.27 -36.93 -41.47
N THR A 308 22.09 -37.03 -40.84
CA THR A 308 21.22 -38.21 -40.96
C THR A 308 19.78 -37.93 -40.50
N GLN A 309 18.90 -38.33 -41.40
CA GLN A 309 17.45 -38.47 -41.40
C GLN A 309 17.03 -39.67 -40.51
N TYR A 310 15.97 -39.60 -39.68
CA TYR A 310 14.84 -40.55 -39.69
C TYR A 310 13.77 -40.33 -38.58
N ASN A 311 12.52 -40.36 -39.07
CA ASN A 311 11.15 -40.50 -38.56
C ASN A 311 10.80 -40.95 -37.12
N ASP A 312 9.70 -40.35 -36.65
CA ASP A 312 8.72 -40.81 -35.65
C ASP A 312 8.29 -42.27 -35.82
N THR A 313 8.08 -43.00 -34.70
CA THR A 313 6.95 -43.94 -34.51
C THR A 313 6.70 -44.23 -33.01
N TYR A 314 5.42 -44.22 -32.63
CA TYR A 314 4.78 -44.61 -31.36
C TYR A 314 5.29 -45.91 -30.72
N SER A 315 5.24 -45.97 -29.38
CA SER A 315 5.20 -47.22 -28.59
C SER A 315 4.47 -47.01 -27.26
N GLU A 316 3.20 -47.41 -27.20
CA GLU A 316 2.50 -47.75 -25.95
C GLU A 316 3.12 -49.00 -25.34
N ASN A 317 3.60 -48.93 -24.09
CA ASN A 317 3.61 -49.99 -23.08
C ASN A 317 4.50 -49.56 -21.90
N MET A 318 3.91 -49.10 -20.80
CA MET A 318 4.58 -49.13 -19.50
C MET A 318 3.67 -49.82 -18.48
N GLN A 319 4.12 -51.01 -18.07
CA GLN A 319 3.59 -51.85 -17.00
C GLN A 319 3.62 -51.10 -15.66
N TYR A 320 2.48 -51.06 -14.96
CA TYR A 320 2.39 -50.58 -13.58
C TYR A 320 2.63 -51.75 -12.61
N ASN A 321 3.68 -51.68 -11.79
CA ASN A 321 3.87 -52.59 -10.66
C ASN A 321 3.28 -51.95 -9.39
N LEU A 322 2.19 -52.54 -8.88
CA LEU A 322 1.60 -52.25 -7.57
C LEU A 322 1.90 -53.45 -6.64
N SER A 323 2.57 -53.22 -5.52
CA SER A 323 2.78 -54.25 -4.50
C SER A 323 1.62 -54.24 -3.48
N TYR A 324 1.07 -55.42 -3.19
CA TYR A 324 0.16 -55.63 -2.07
C TYR A 324 0.81 -56.61 -1.09
N GLN A 325 0.88 -56.22 0.18
CA GLN A 325 1.15 -57.12 1.30
C GLN A 325 -0.14 -57.84 1.69
N THR A 326 -0.08 -59.17 1.79
CA THR A 326 -1.15 -60.02 2.35
C THR A 326 -0.76 -60.52 3.74
N PHE A 327 -1.64 -60.36 4.72
CA PHE A 327 -1.59 -61.10 5.98
C PHE A 327 -2.19 -62.50 5.77
N GLN A 328 -1.57 -63.53 6.34
CA GLN A 328 -2.18 -64.85 6.55
C GLN A 328 -2.09 -65.25 8.02
N ASN A 329 -3.13 -65.99 8.44
CA ASN A 329 -3.45 -66.47 9.79
C ASN A 329 -2.35 -67.28 10.49
#